data_AF-A0A967W375-F1
#
_entry.id   AF-A0A967W375-F1
#
_cell.length_a   1.000
_cell.length_b   1.000
_cell.length_c   1.000
_cell.angle_alpha   90.00
_cell.angle_beta   90.00
_cell.angle_gamma   90.00
#
_symmetry.space_group_name_H-M   'P 1'
#
loop_
_entity.id
_entity.type
_entity.pdbx_description
1 polymer ?
#
loop_
_entity_poly.entity_id
_entity_poly.type
_entity_poly.pdbx_seq_one_letter_code
_entity_poly.pdbx_strand_id
1 'polypeptide(L)'
;QYRDHVGDPDGRMPFEPVDYKEQKEALDMIVNYAFAADAMTLPQDIFQKMGANRWSHWGNSTTYGGRVDYPLHGTMLGIQSSLLEQLLDPVRLSRIRDTEVKFGTEKTVTIPELMSALTESIWSEVLTSPGQNIETNRRDLQRNHLNRMVKLVTDAPDEMPADARSIARQQLQMLQNQLDARLAPPTFDFNDYTQAHLEESVSRIEAALEASYDIES
;
A
#
# COMPACT_ATOMS: atom_id res chain seq x y z
N GLN A 1 -28.15 4.65 14.60
CA GLN A 1 -28.88 4.52 13.32
C GLN A 1 -30.14 5.36 13.43
N TYR A 2 -30.24 6.41 12.62
CA TYR A 2 -31.49 7.16 12.45
C TYR A 2 -32.38 6.37 11.47
N ARG A 3 -33.70 6.43 11.67
CA ARG A 3 -34.69 5.77 10.82
C ARG A 3 -35.64 6.84 10.33
N ASP A 4 -35.26 7.50 9.25
CA ASP A 4 -36.06 8.55 8.63
C ASP A 4 -36.93 7.91 7.54
N HIS A 5 -38.21 8.28 7.50
CA HIS A 5 -39.22 7.76 6.59
C HIS A 5 -39.64 8.81 5.56
N VAL A 6 -40.20 8.35 4.43
CA VAL A 6 -40.76 9.24 3.41
C VAL A 6 -41.87 10.08 4.04
N GLY A 7 -41.66 11.40 4.15
CA GLY A 7 -42.62 12.35 4.70
C GLY A 7 -42.26 12.95 6.07
N ASP A 8 -41.12 12.56 6.66
CA ASP A 8 -40.67 13.15 7.93
C ASP A 8 -40.25 14.64 7.74
N PRO A 9 -40.72 15.56 8.61
CA PRO A 9 -40.23 16.93 8.62
C PRO A 9 -38.76 16.90 9.07
N ASP A 10 -37.85 17.40 8.21
CA ASP A 10 -36.38 17.29 8.29
C ASP A 10 -35.78 15.96 7.77
N GLY A 11 -36.47 15.27 6.85
CA GLY A 11 -36.01 14.01 6.24
C GLY A 11 -34.56 14.06 5.73
N ARG A 12 -33.64 13.46 6.49
CA ARG A 12 -32.22 13.39 6.15
C ARG A 12 -32.01 12.33 5.08
N MET A 13 -30.93 12.48 4.33
CA MET A 13 -30.51 11.42 3.42
C MET A 13 -30.15 10.17 4.25
N PRO A 14 -30.58 8.96 3.85
CA PRO A 14 -30.30 7.74 4.61
C PRO A 14 -28.81 7.44 4.79
N PHE A 15 -27.98 7.94 3.87
CA PHE A 15 -26.53 7.84 3.90
C PHE A 15 -25.91 9.15 3.46
N GLU A 16 -24.94 9.62 4.24
CA GLU A 16 -24.03 10.70 3.87
C GLU A 16 -22.61 10.16 3.98
N PRO A 17 -21.74 10.41 2.99
CA PRO A 17 -20.34 10.03 3.10
C PRO A 17 -19.69 10.86 4.21
N VAL A 18 -18.65 10.29 4.82
CA VAL A 18 -17.71 11.08 5.63
C VAL A 18 -17.14 12.21 4.76
N ASP A 19 -16.88 13.39 5.32
CA ASP A 19 -16.35 14.50 4.52
C ASP A 19 -15.05 14.11 3.81
N TYR A 20 -14.92 14.50 2.53
CA TYR A 20 -13.73 14.21 1.70
C TYR A 20 -12.43 14.58 2.43
N LYS A 21 -12.43 15.74 3.09
CA LYS A 21 -11.26 16.23 3.84
C LYS A 21 -10.86 15.27 4.96
N GLU A 22 -11.82 14.74 5.71
CA GLU A 22 -11.53 13.79 6.79
C GLU A 22 -11.05 12.44 6.24
N GLN A 23 -11.63 11.97 5.13
CA GLN A 23 -11.14 10.77 4.43
C GLN A 23 -9.68 10.95 3.96
N LYS A 24 -9.37 12.12 3.39
CA LYS A 24 -8.03 12.45 2.90
C LYS A 24 -7.03 12.59 4.04
N GLU A 25 -7.40 13.24 5.14
CA GLU A 25 -6.58 13.32 6.36
C GLU A 25 -6.27 11.93 6.93
N ALA A 26 -7.25 11.02 6.93
CA ALA A 26 -7.04 9.63 7.37
C ALA A 26 -6.08 8.86 6.46
N LEU A 27 -6.22 9.01 5.13
CA LEU A 27 -5.29 8.42 4.17
C LEU A 27 -3.87 8.98 4.36
N ASP A 28 -3.74 10.30 4.45
CA ASP A 28 -2.45 10.97 4.61
C ASP A 28 -1.79 10.59 5.94
N MET A 29 -2.56 10.40 7.01
CA MET A 29 -2.04 9.87 8.28
C MET A 29 -1.43 8.47 8.09
N ILE A 30 -2.14 7.56 7.42
CA ILE A 30 -1.61 6.20 7.19
C ILE A 30 -0.34 6.27 6.33
N VAL A 31 -0.39 7.02 5.25
CA VAL A 31 0.74 7.21 4.34
C VAL A 31 1.97 7.75 5.08
N ASN A 32 1.81 8.83 5.85
CA ASN A 32 2.92 9.49 6.53
C ASN A 32 3.51 8.65 7.67
N TYR A 33 2.66 7.99 8.47
CA TYR A 33 3.13 7.31 9.68
C TYR A 33 3.41 5.83 9.50
N ALA A 34 2.93 5.20 8.43
CA ALA A 34 3.19 3.80 8.14
C ALA A 34 4.05 3.56 6.89
N PHE A 35 3.99 4.44 5.88
CA PHE A 35 4.57 4.17 4.56
C PHE A 35 5.61 5.17 4.08
N ALA A 36 5.82 6.31 4.76
CA ALA A 36 6.91 7.23 4.43
C ALA A 36 8.29 6.61 4.69
N ALA A 37 9.33 7.16 4.05
CA ALA A 37 10.70 6.65 4.18
C ALA A 37 11.24 6.71 5.61
N ASP A 38 10.81 7.71 6.39
CA ASP A 38 11.13 7.90 7.81
C ASP A 38 10.07 7.32 8.76
N ALA A 39 8.99 6.73 8.23
CA ALA A 39 7.95 6.10 9.02
C ALA A 39 8.51 4.91 9.83
N MET A 40 7.95 4.71 11.03
CA MET A 40 8.35 3.63 11.95
C MET A 40 9.85 3.63 12.31
N THR A 41 10.57 4.73 12.08
CA THR A 41 11.94 4.91 12.57
C THR A 41 11.88 5.10 14.09
N LEU A 42 12.32 4.07 14.84
CA LEU A 42 12.46 4.18 16.28
C LEU A 42 13.93 4.37 16.67
N PRO A 43 14.22 5.07 17.78
CA PRO A 43 15.57 5.15 18.32
C PRO A 43 16.17 3.77 18.59
N GLN A 44 17.48 3.61 18.35
CA GLN A 44 18.18 2.34 18.50
C GLN A 44 18.06 1.76 19.92
N ASP A 45 18.01 2.61 20.96
CA ASP A 45 17.85 2.18 22.34
C ASP A 45 16.46 1.60 22.62
N ILE A 46 15.42 1.98 21.86
CA ILE A 46 14.09 1.38 21.91
C ILE A 46 14.12 -0.02 21.29
N PHE A 47 14.79 -0.20 20.15
CA PHE A 47 14.93 -1.52 19.53
C PHE A 47 15.66 -2.52 20.44
N GLN A 48 16.71 -2.08 21.13
CA GLN A 48 17.44 -2.93 22.09
C GLN A 48 16.56 -3.36 23.29
N LYS A 49 15.50 -2.61 23.60
CA LYS A 49 14.55 -2.93 24.67
C LYS A 49 13.41 -3.84 24.20
N MET A 50 13.26 -4.08 22.89
CA MET A 50 12.27 -5.00 22.36
C MET A 50 12.77 -6.45 22.49
N GLY A 51 12.05 -7.27 23.25
CA GLY A 51 12.35 -8.68 23.43
C GLY A 51 11.08 -9.50 23.60
N ALA A 52 11.20 -10.82 23.55
CA ALA A 52 10.06 -11.70 23.78
C ALA A 52 9.44 -11.49 25.17
N ASN A 53 8.12 -11.52 25.22
CA ASN A 53 7.41 -11.57 26.50
C ASN A 53 7.87 -12.82 27.27
N ARG A 54 8.31 -12.67 28.52
CA ARG A 54 8.74 -13.79 29.36
C ARG A 54 7.60 -14.57 30.00
N TRP A 55 6.37 -14.15 29.75
CA TRP A 55 5.17 -14.82 30.23
C TRP A 55 4.71 -15.88 29.22
N SER A 56 4.81 -17.15 29.60
CA SER A 56 4.23 -18.26 28.83
C SER A 56 2.81 -18.55 29.31
N HIS A 57 1.85 -18.66 28.38
CA HIS A 57 0.56 -19.29 28.64
C HIS A 57 0.07 -20.00 27.38
N TRP A 58 -1.09 -20.64 27.45
CA TRP A 58 -1.67 -21.48 26.39
C TRP A 58 -1.87 -20.82 25.01
N GLY A 59 -1.65 -19.50 24.90
CA GLY A 59 -1.71 -18.74 23.64
C GLY A 59 -0.54 -17.76 23.48
N ASN A 60 0.49 -17.84 24.33
CA ASN A 60 1.66 -16.96 24.26
C ASN A 60 2.94 -17.76 24.53
N SER A 61 3.90 -17.63 23.61
CA SER A 61 5.21 -18.27 23.70
C SER A 61 6.23 -17.27 24.24
N THR A 62 7.23 -17.76 24.98
CA THR A 62 8.37 -16.93 25.41
C THR A 62 9.37 -16.66 24.28
N THR A 63 8.98 -16.98 23.04
CA THR A 63 9.77 -16.85 21.82
C THR A 63 8.86 -16.41 20.68
N TYR A 64 9.41 -15.68 19.71
CA TYR A 64 8.71 -15.30 18.48
C TYR A 64 8.93 -16.38 17.41
N GLY A 65 8.12 -17.44 17.41
CA GLY A 65 8.32 -18.55 16.47
C GLY A 65 9.65 -19.29 16.69
N GLY A 66 10.08 -19.43 17.94
CA GLY A 66 11.29 -20.17 18.32
C GLY A 66 12.55 -19.32 18.54
N ARG A 67 12.57 -18.04 18.15
CA ARG A 67 13.67 -17.10 18.47
C ARG A 67 13.38 -16.26 19.72
N VAL A 68 14.43 -15.90 20.46
CA VAL A 68 14.32 -15.16 21.74
C VAL A 68 14.33 -13.64 21.53
N ASP A 69 14.94 -13.18 20.43
CA ASP A 69 15.00 -11.78 20.06
C ASP A 69 13.74 -11.33 19.30
N TYR A 70 13.44 -10.03 19.36
CA TYR A 70 12.26 -9.46 18.72
C TYR A 70 12.46 -9.36 17.19
N PRO A 71 11.59 -9.95 16.35
CA PRO A 71 11.72 -9.95 14.89
C PRO A 71 11.34 -8.60 14.29
N LEU A 72 12.08 -7.54 14.63
CA LEU A 72 11.71 -6.15 14.36
C LEU A 72 11.27 -5.89 12.91
N HIS A 73 12.11 -6.29 11.95
CA HIS A 73 11.85 -6.08 10.53
C HIS A 73 10.54 -6.77 10.10
N GLY A 74 10.37 -8.03 10.54
CA GLY A 74 9.16 -8.81 10.26
C GLY A 74 7.91 -8.23 10.93
N THR A 75 8.01 -7.71 12.15
CA THR A 75 6.87 -7.07 12.81
C THR A 75 6.47 -5.77 12.14
N MET A 76 7.44 -4.91 11.78
CA MET A 76 7.18 -3.66 11.05
C MET A 76 6.52 -3.93 9.70
N LEU A 77 7.10 -4.85 8.93
CA LEU A 77 6.54 -5.29 7.66
C LEU A 77 5.15 -5.90 7.83
N GLY A 78 4.90 -6.65 8.91
CA GLY A 78 3.58 -7.22 9.21
C GLY A 78 2.49 -6.16 9.43
N ILE A 79 2.81 -5.07 10.12
CA ILE A 79 1.88 -3.93 10.31
C ILE A 79 1.59 -3.28 8.95
N GLN A 80 2.63 -2.93 8.19
CA GLN A 80 2.49 -2.31 6.87
C GLN A 80 1.72 -3.20 5.89
N SER A 81 2.01 -4.50 5.89
CA SER A 81 1.32 -5.50 5.06
C SER A 81 -0.17 -5.57 5.40
N SER A 82 -0.53 -5.52 6.68
CA SER A 82 -1.93 -5.56 7.13
C SER A 82 -2.68 -4.29 6.76
N LEU A 83 -2.02 -3.13 6.79
CA LEU A 83 -2.60 -1.87 6.32
C LEU A 83 -2.82 -1.87 4.81
N LEU A 84 -1.82 -2.31 4.03
CA LEU A 84 -1.97 -2.46 2.58
C LEU A 84 -3.10 -3.43 2.21
N GLU A 85 -3.25 -4.52 2.96
CA GLU A 85 -4.37 -5.46 2.76
C GLU A 85 -5.72 -4.78 2.93
N GLN A 86 -5.88 -4.03 4.02
CA GLN A 86 -7.14 -3.36 4.30
C GLN A 86 -7.43 -2.25 3.29
N LEU A 87 -6.41 -1.52 2.83
CA LEU A 87 -6.57 -0.43 1.87
C LEU A 87 -6.89 -0.93 0.46
N LEU A 88 -6.28 -2.04 0.04
CA LEU A 88 -6.48 -2.65 -1.27
C LEU A 88 -7.53 -3.77 -1.28
N ASP A 89 -8.33 -3.87 -0.21
CA ASP A 89 -9.39 -4.87 -0.06
C ASP A 89 -10.52 -4.68 -1.11
N PRO A 90 -11.00 -5.76 -1.77
CA PRO A 90 -12.06 -5.67 -2.78
C PRO A 90 -13.34 -4.97 -2.30
N VAL A 91 -13.75 -5.22 -1.05
CA VAL A 91 -14.97 -4.64 -0.48
C VAL A 91 -14.76 -3.15 -0.21
N ARG A 92 -13.58 -2.76 0.27
CA ARG A 92 -13.24 -1.33 0.44
C ARG A 92 -13.24 -0.60 -0.90
N LEU A 93 -12.55 -1.14 -1.91
CA LEU A 93 -12.45 -0.50 -3.22
C LEU A 93 -13.82 -0.41 -3.90
N SER A 94 -14.67 -1.44 -3.76
CA SER A 94 -16.06 -1.39 -4.21
C SER A 94 -16.87 -0.28 -3.53
N ARG A 95 -16.71 -0.09 -2.21
CA ARG A 95 -17.38 0.97 -1.47
C ARG A 95 -16.91 2.37 -1.87
N ILE A 96 -15.62 2.53 -2.16
CA ILE A 96 -15.10 3.79 -2.70
C ILE A 96 -15.77 4.11 -4.04
N ARG A 97 -15.74 3.16 -4.99
CA ARG A 97 -16.39 3.31 -6.31
C ARG A 97 -17.88 3.66 -6.17
N ASP A 98 -18.60 2.93 -5.32
CA ASP A 98 -20.04 3.16 -5.14
C ASP A 98 -20.33 4.51 -4.47
N THR A 99 -19.44 4.98 -3.60
CA THR A 99 -19.55 6.32 -2.98
C THR A 99 -19.28 7.41 -4.01
N GLU A 100 -18.26 7.23 -4.85
CA GLU A 100 -17.93 8.14 -5.96
C GLU A 100 -19.11 8.29 -6.91
N VAL A 101 -19.73 7.17 -7.32
CA VAL A 101 -20.92 7.19 -8.20
C VAL A 101 -22.11 7.89 -7.54
N LYS A 102 -22.31 7.71 -6.23
CA LYS A 102 -23.47 8.26 -5.51
C LYS A 102 -23.34 9.74 -5.18
N PHE A 103 -22.13 10.19 -4.85
CA PHE A 103 -21.92 11.50 -4.23
C PHE A 103 -20.94 12.41 -4.99
N GLY A 104 -20.29 11.91 -6.04
CA GLY A 104 -19.29 12.65 -6.80
C GLY A 104 -17.88 12.49 -6.24
N THR A 105 -16.87 12.82 -7.06
CA THR A 105 -15.45 12.72 -6.71
C THR A 105 -15.04 13.74 -5.66
N GLU A 106 -15.76 14.86 -5.55
CA GLU A 106 -15.54 15.88 -4.53
C GLU A 106 -15.97 15.46 -3.11
N LYS A 107 -16.58 14.28 -2.97
CA LYS A 107 -17.10 13.73 -1.71
C LYS A 107 -16.41 12.45 -1.24
N THR A 108 -15.47 11.90 -2.00
CA THR A 108 -14.78 10.67 -1.61
C THR A 108 -13.34 10.67 -2.10
N VAL A 109 -12.43 10.10 -1.30
CA VAL A 109 -11.14 9.68 -1.85
C VAL A 109 -11.42 8.59 -2.88
N THR A 110 -10.91 8.77 -4.09
CA THR A 110 -11.11 7.86 -5.22
C THR A 110 -10.07 6.73 -5.22
N ILE A 111 -10.33 5.67 -6.00
CA ILE A 111 -9.38 4.56 -6.16
C ILE A 111 -8.04 5.03 -6.75
N PRO A 112 -8.01 5.89 -7.80
CA PRO A 112 -6.77 6.50 -8.30
C PRO A 112 -5.99 7.26 -7.23
N GLU A 113 -6.65 8.12 -6.44
CA GLU A 113 -5.98 8.89 -5.39
C GLU A 113 -5.35 7.99 -4.33
N LEU A 114 -6.07 6.95 -3.90
CA LEU A 114 -5.58 5.98 -2.94
C LEU A 114 -4.33 5.25 -3.45
N MET A 115 -4.40 4.66 -4.65
CA MET A 115 -3.29 3.86 -5.19
C MET A 115 -2.08 4.73 -5.58
N SER A 116 -2.30 5.95 -6.05
CA SER A 116 -1.21 6.92 -6.31
C SER A 116 -0.51 7.31 -5.02
N ALA A 117 -1.26 7.67 -3.95
CA ALA A 117 -0.67 8.05 -2.67
C ALA A 117 0.16 6.91 -2.05
N LEU A 118 -0.30 5.67 -2.17
CA LEU A 118 0.46 4.50 -1.73
C LEU A 118 1.75 4.32 -2.56
N THR A 119 1.64 4.35 -3.89
CA THR A 119 2.79 4.17 -4.79
C THR A 119 3.83 5.26 -4.56
N GLU A 120 3.40 6.53 -4.51
CA GLU A 120 4.26 7.70 -4.33
C GLU A 120 5.04 7.65 -3.01
N SER A 121 4.38 7.25 -1.92
CA SER A 121 5.01 7.16 -0.59
C SER A 121 5.95 5.97 -0.46
N ILE A 122 5.53 4.80 -0.95
CA ILE A 122 6.28 3.55 -0.82
C ILE A 122 7.54 3.57 -1.72
N TRP A 123 7.47 4.24 -2.87
CA TRP A 123 8.55 4.33 -3.85
C TRP A 123 9.24 5.69 -3.87
N SER A 124 9.09 6.49 -2.82
CA SER A 124 9.61 7.87 -2.74
C SER A 124 11.08 8.01 -3.15
N GLU A 125 11.92 7.03 -2.81
CA GLU A 125 13.36 6.99 -3.03
C GLU A 125 13.75 7.01 -4.52
N VAL A 126 12.89 6.47 -5.39
CA VAL A 126 13.08 6.44 -6.84
C VAL A 126 12.27 7.50 -7.58
N LEU A 127 11.32 8.14 -6.90
CA LEU A 127 10.49 9.20 -7.46
C LEU A 127 11.10 10.59 -7.25
N THR A 128 11.97 10.77 -6.26
CA THR A 128 12.71 12.03 -6.02
C THR A 128 13.96 12.18 -6.88
N SER A 129 14.40 13.41 -7.18
CA SER A 129 15.66 13.68 -7.86
C SER A 129 16.62 14.47 -6.94
N PRO A 130 17.85 13.98 -6.67
CA PRO A 130 18.40 12.70 -7.12
C PRO A 130 17.71 11.49 -6.47
N GLY A 131 17.81 10.31 -7.12
CA GLY A 131 17.36 9.05 -6.52
C GLY A 131 18.22 8.68 -5.31
N GLN A 132 17.67 7.90 -4.38
CA GLN A 132 18.35 7.51 -3.14
C GLN A 132 18.51 5.99 -3.03
N ASN A 133 19.53 5.56 -2.28
CA ASN A 133 19.67 4.16 -1.89
C ASN A 133 18.48 3.74 -1.01
N ILE A 134 17.95 2.55 -1.29
CA ILE A 134 16.74 2.06 -0.63
C ILE A 134 17.15 1.14 0.50
N GLU A 135 16.77 1.47 1.73
CA GLU A 135 17.09 0.66 2.90
C GLU A 135 16.35 -0.68 2.93
N THR A 136 16.85 -1.67 3.69
CA THR A 136 16.30 -3.04 3.66
C THR A 136 14.81 -3.12 3.99
N ASN A 137 14.33 -2.39 5.00
CA ASN A 137 12.92 -2.34 5.37
C ASN A 137 12.05 -1.74 4.25
N ARG A 138 12.59 -0.75 3.54
CA ARG A 138 11.91 -0.07 2.45
C ARG A 138 11.77 -0.99 1.24
N ARG A 139 12.82 -1.74 0.89
CA ARG A 139 12.77 -2.76 -0.17
C ARG A 139 11.75 -3.86 0.14
N ASP A 140 11.62 -4.29 1.39
CA ASP A 140 10.62 -5.30 1.78
C ASP A 140 9.19 -4.77 1.66
N LEU A 141 8.94 -3.52 2.07
CA LEU A 141 7.65 -2.85 1.86
C LEU A 141 7.32 -2.68 0.37
N GLN A 142 8.30 -2.24 -0.43
CA GLN A 142 8.16 -2.09 -1.88
C GLN A 142 7.83 -3.43 -2.56
N ARG A 143 8.49 -4.53 -2.16
CA ARG A 143 8.13 -5.88 -2.61
C ARG A 143 6.73 -6.30 -2.19
N ASN A 144 6.31 -5.98 -0.96
CA ASN A 144 4.95 -6.28 -0.49
C ASN A 144 3.89 -5.53 -1.32
N HIS A 145 4.11 -4.24 -1.54
CA HIS A 145 3.25 -3.42 -2.39
C HIS A 145 3.20 -3.95 -3.82
N LEU A 146 4.36 -4.22 -4.43
CA LEU A 146 4.45 -4.76 -5.79
C LEU A 146 3.73 -6.10 -5.91
N ASN A 147 3.90 -7.02 -4.94
CA ASN A 147 3.18 -8.30 -4.91
C ASN A 147 1.66 -8.10 -4.98
N ARG A 148 1.13 -7.14 -4.22
CA ARG A 148 -0.30 -6.85 -4.17
C ARG A 148 -0.79 -6.24 -5.49
N MET A 149 -0.07 -5.26 -6.02
CA MET A 149 -0.42 -4.62 -7.31
C MET A 149 -0.36 -5.62 -8.48
N VAL A 150 0.66 -6.48 -8.52
CA VAL A 150 0.75 -7.58 -9.49
C VAL A 150 -0.45 -8.50 -9.35
N LYS A 151 -0.80 -8.93 -8.12
CA LYS A 151 -1.96 -9.78 -7.89
C LYS A 151 -3.27 -9.13 -8.37
N LEU A 152 -3.48 -7.85 -8.12
CA LEU A 152 -4.67 -7.13 -8.63
C LEU A 152 -4.79 -7.19 -10.16
N VAL A 153 -3.65 -7.25 -10.86
CA VAL A 153 -3.60 -7.26 -12.32
C VAL A 153 -3.72 -8.68 -12.88
N THR A 154 -3.07 -9.68 -12.27
CA THR A 154 -2.95 -11.04 -12.81
C THR A 154 -3.88 -12.08 -12.17
N ASP A 155 -4.34 -11.86 -10.95
CA ASP A 155 -5.11 -12.83 -10.15
C ASP A 155 -6.01 -12.09 -9.15
N ALA A 156 -6.80 -11.15 -9.68
CA ALA A 156 -7.72 -10.36 -8.88
C ALA A 156 -8.89 -11.24 -8.39
N PRO A 157 -9.34 -11.10 -7.13
CA PRO A 157 -10.58 -11.73 -6.67
C PRO A 157 -11.77 -11.30 -7.54
N ASP A 158 -12.77 -12.17 -7.68
CA ASP A 158 -13.96 -11.91 -8.50
C ASP A 158 -14.71 -10.63 -8.07
N GLU A 159 -14.67 -10.29 -6.79
CA GLU A 159 -15.33 -9.10 -6.24
C GLU A 159 -14.53 -7.80 -6.45
N MET A 160 -13.32 -7.87 -7.01
CA MET A 160 -12.49 -6.69 -7.28
C MET A 160 -13.12 -5.83 -8.38
N PRO A 161 -13.36 -4.53 -8.17
CA PRO A 161 -13.83 -3.64 -9.22
C PRO A 161 -12.89 -3.65 -10.44
N ALA A 162 -13.46 -3.77 -11.65
CA ALA A 162 -12.67 -3.72 -12.89
C ALA A 162 -11.82 -2.45 -13.00
N ASP A 163 -12.36 -1.29 -12.60
CA ASP A 163 -11.63 -0.03 -12.57
C ASP A 163 -10.41 -0.09 -11.64
N ALA A 164 -10.50 -0.78 -10.50
CA ALA A 164 -9.37 -0.94 -9.59
C ALA A 164 -8.23 -1.74 -10.25
N ARG A 165 -8.57 -2.76 -11.05
CA ARG A 165 -7.59 -3.53 -11.83
C ARG A 165 -6.92 -2.64 -12.89
N SER A 166 -7.71 -1.83 -13.61
CA SER A 166 -7.21 -0.87 -14.60
C SER A 166 -6.28 0.18 -13.99
N ILE A 167 -6.64 0.74 -12.83
CA ILE A 167 -5.78 1.69 -12.10
C ILE A 167 -4.51 1.00 -11.59
N ALA A 168 -4.61 -0.22 -11.05
CA ALA A 168 -3.42 -0.96 -10.61
C ALA A 168 -2.44 -1.19 -11.78
N ARG A 169 -2.97 -1.57 -12.94
CA ARG A 169 -2.19 -1.71 -14.18
C ARG A 169 -1.51 -0.41 -14.59
N GLN A 170 -2.24 0.71 -14.54
CA GLN A 170 -1.69 2.04 -14.83
C GLN A 170 -0.56 2.42 -13.87
N GLN A 171 -0.73 2.16 -12.57
CA GLN A 171 0.28 2.42 -11.55
C GLN A 171 1.54 1.57 -11.74
N LEU A 172 1.39 0.29 -12.12
CA LEU A 172 2.52 -0.57 -12.47
C LEU A 172 3.29 -0.04 -13.69
N GLN A 173 2.58 0.36 -14.75
CA GLN A 173 3.22 0.94 -15.95
C GLN A 173 3.96 2.25 -15.64
N MET A 174 3.35 3.13 -14.82
CA MET A 174 3.99 4.35 -14.36
C MET A 174 5.27 4.04 -13.57
N LEU A 175 5.17 3.11 -12.62
CA LEU A 175 6.30 2.71 -11.78
C LEU A 175 7.43 2.13 -12.63
N GLN A 176 7.15 1.21 -13.55
CA GLN A 176 8.12 0.66 -14.49
C GLN A 176 8.89 1.78 -15.21
N ASN A 177 8.17 2.71 -15.84
CA ASN A 177 8.79 3.82 -16.57
C ASN A 177 9.72 4.66 -15.68
N GLN A 178 9.35 4.87 -14.41
CA GLN A 178 10.19 5.58 -13.46
C GLN A 178 11.43 4.77 -13.09
N LEU A 179 11.29 3.46 -12.82
CA LEU A 179 12.41 2.59 -12.49
C LEU A 179 13.41 2.50 -13.66
N ASP A 180 12.92 2.32 -14.88
CA ASP A 180 13.75 2.30 -16.09
C ASP A 180 14.52 3.60 -16.26
N ALA A 181 13.87 4.75 -16.03
CA ALA A 181 14.53 6.04 -16.07
C ALA A 181 15.63 6.20 -15.00
N ARG A 182 15.51 5.53 -13.84
CA ARG A 182 16.55 5.52 -12.79
C ARG A 182 17.70 4.58 -13.07
N LEU A 183 17.44 3.50 -13.80
CA LEU A 183 18.44 2.52 -14.24
C LEU A 183 19.14 2.95 -15.54
N ALA A 184 18.60 3.93 -16.27
CA ALA A 184 19.20 4.45 -17.49
C ALA A 184 20.44 5.34 -17.22
N PRO A 185 21.44 5.35 -18.13
CA PRO A 185 22.60 6.25 -18.01
C PRO A 185 22.25 7.75 -18.14
N PRO A 186 22.94 8.66 -17.41
CA PRO A 186 23.92 8.35 -16.35
C PRO A 186 23.20 7.78 -15.12
N THR A 187 23.62 6.59 -14.68
CA THR A 187 23.00 5.91 -13.56
C THR A 187 23.27 6.69 -12.27
N PHE A 188 22.29 6.71 -11.37
CA PHE A 188 22.52 7.18 -10.01
C PHE A 188 23.53 6.27 -9.30
N ASP A 189 24.20 6.80 -8.27
CA ASP A 189 25.15 6.05 -7.44
C ASP A 189 24.42 5.12 -6.45
N PHE A 190 23.64 4.19 -7.02
CA PHE A 190 22.97 3.15 -6.26
C PHE A 190 23.95 2.07 -5.85
N ASN A 191 23.81 1.60 -4.62
CA ASN A 191 24.50 0.39 -4.16
C ASN A 191 23.92 -0.86 -4.83
N ASP A 192 24.69 -1.95 -4.81
CA ASP A 192 24.32 -3.22 -5.44
C ASP A 192 22.93 -3.73 -5.02
N TYR A 193 22.54 -3.54 -3.76
CA TYR A 193 21.23 -3.96 -3.27
C TYR A 193 20.08 -3.15 -3.85
N THR A 194 20.27 -1.85 -4.01
CA THR A 194 19.27 -0.96 -4.61
C THR A 194 19.16 -1.28 -6.10
N GLN A 195 20.29 -1.36 -6.81
CA GLN A 195 20.31 -1.69 -8.23
C GLN A 195 19.60 -3.03 -8.50
N ALA A 196 19.99 -4.10 -7.81
CA ALA A 196 19.38 -5.42 -7.99
C ALA A 196 17.89 -5.43 -7.65
N HIS A 197 17.46 -4.64 -6.66
CA HIS A 197 16.05 -4.54 -6.30
C HIS A 197 15.21 -3.82 -7.37
N LEU A 198 15.75 -2.76 -7.97
CA LEU A 198 15.05 -2.04 -9.04
C LEU A 198 14.94 -2.89 -10.30
N GLU A 199 16.03 -3.58 -10.68
CA GLU A 199 16.04 -4.53 -11.81
C GLU A 199 15.03 -5.67 -11.58
N GLU A 200 15.02 -6.29 -10.39
CA GLU A 200 14.02 -7.30 -10.00
C GLU A 200 12.59 -6.76 -10.14
N SER A 201 12.36 -5.53 -9.68
CA SER A 201 11.04 -4.91 -9.69
C SER A 201 10.55 -4.64 -11.12
N VAL A 202 11.41 -4.14 -12.01
CA VAL A 202 11.10 -3.94 -13.44
C VAL A 202 10.70 -5.28 -14.07
N SER A 203 11.53 -6.32 -13.95
CA SER A 203 11.24 -7.61 -14.58
C SER A 203 9.93 -8.23 -14.08
N ARG A 204 9.59 -8.02 -12.81
CA ARG A 204 8.32 -8.50 -12.25
C ARG A 204 7.11 -7.73 -12.74
N ILE A 205 7.25 -6.42 -12.95
CA ILE A 205 6.20 -5.60 -13.56
C ILE A 205 5.97 -6.02 -15.00
N GLU A 206 7.03 -6.19 -15.79
CA GLU A 206 6.96 -6.67 -17.18
C GLU A 206 6.20 -8.00 -17.28
N ALA A 207 6.62 -8.99 -16.49
CA ALA A 207 5.97 -10.30 -16.49
C ALA A 207 4.48 -10.22 -16.11
N ALA A 208 4.12 -9.36 -15.16
CA ALA A 208 2.74 -9.18 -14.74
C ALA A 208 1.88 -8.49 -15.81
N LEU A 209 2.42 -7.46 -16.46
CA LEU A 209 1.72 -6.74 -17.53
C LEU A 209 1.51 -7.63 -18.76
N GLU A 210 2.49 -8.46 -19.11
CA GLU A 210 2.37 -9.45 -20.20
C GLU A 210 1.32 -10.52 -19.87
N ALA A 211 1.43 -11.16 -18.70
CA ALA A 211 0.48 -12.19 -18.28
C ALA A 211 -0.97 -11.67 -18.21
N SER A 212 -1.16 -10.38 -17.88
CA SER A 212 -2.49 -9.76 -17.88
C SER A 212 -3.13 -9.72 -19.27
N TYR A 213 -2.34 -9.52 -20.33
CA TYR A 213 -2.86 -9.51 -21.70
C TYR A 213 -3.31 -10.93 -22.12
N ASP A 214 -2.55 -11.96 -21.74
CA ASP A 214 -2.90 -13.36 -22.04
C ASP A 214 -4.20 -13.82 -21.33
N ILE A 215 -4.50 -13.27 -20.15
CA ILE A 215 -5.74 -13.59 -19.41
C ILE A 215 -6.96 -12.95 -20.08
N GLU A 216 -6.79 -11.80 -20.74
CA GLU A 216 -7.86 -11.04 -21.39
C GLU A 216 -8.15 -11.50 -22.84
N SER A 217 -7.26 -12.30 -23.43
CA SER A 217 -7.37 -12.86 -24.80
C SER A 217 -8.10 -14.19 -24.86
#